data_AF-A0A834UJA5-F1
#
_entry.id   AF-A0A834UJA5-F1
#
_cell.length_a   1.000
_cell.length_b   1.000
_cell.length_c   1.000
_cell.angle_alpha   90.00
_cell.angle_beta   90.00
_cell.angle_gamma   90.00
#
_symmetry.space_group_name_H-M   'P 1'
#
loop_
_entity.id
_entity.type
_entity.pdbx_description
1 polymer ?
#
loop_
_entity_poly.entity_id
_entity_poly.type
_entity_poly.pdbx_seq_one_letter_code
_entity_poly.pdbx_strand_id
1 'polypeptide(L)'
;MPKIVLNGVTVDFPFQPYQCQQEYMGKVLECLQKKVNGILESPTGTGKTLCLLCTTLAWREHLRDTISARKIAERVQGERFVGQDLSSWGNATAAEGDPIACYSDIPKIIYASRTHSQLTQVIGELRNTSYRPRVCVLGSREQLCIHPEVKKQESNHMQIHLCRKKVTSRSCHFYNNVDGKNSSLKLLLSLVAW
;
A
#
# COMPACT_ATOMS: atom_id res chain seq x y z
N MET A 1 -23.01 1.58 -2.52
CA MET A 1 -21.92 2.51 -2.88
C MET A 1 -22.05 2.81 -4.35
N PRO A 2 -22.21 4.09 -4.76
CA PRO A 2 -22.21 4.45 -6.17
C PRO A 2 -20.90 4.07 -6.86
N LYS A 3 -21.03 3.68 -8.13
CA LYS A 3 -19.92 3.40 -9.04
C LYS A 3 -19.78 4.56 -10.00
N ILE A 4 -18.60 5.17 -10.04
CA ILE A 4 -18.26 6.25 -10.96
C ILE A 4 -17.13 5.78 -11.87
N VAL A 5 -17.23 6.07 -13.17
CA VAL A 5 -16.17 5.74 -14.13
C VAL A 5 -15.36 6.99 -14.40
N LEU A 6 -14.07 6.96 -14.04
CA LEU A 6 -13.12 8.04 -14.24
C LEU A 6 -11.88 7.49 -14.95
N ASN A 7 -11.43 8.15 -16.03
CA ASN A 7 -10.26 7.74 -16.81
C ASN A 7 -10.20 6.22 -17.14
N GLY A 8 -11.35 5.61 -17.45
CA GLY A 8 -11.47 4.17 -17.75
C GLY A 8 -11.43 3.23 -16.53
N VAL A 9 -11.32 3.77 -15.31
CA VAL A 9 -11.34 3.00 -14.05
C VAL A 9 -12.69 3.19 -13.36
N THR A 10 -13.30 2.08 -12.94
CA THR A 10 -14.52 2.12 -12.11
C THR A 10 -14.13 2.28 -10.66
N VAL A 11 -14.54 3.37 -10.03
CA VAL A 11 -14.31 3.67 -8.61
C VAL A 11 -15.63 3.49 -7.85
N ASP A 12 -15.68 2.53 -6.94
CA ASP A 12 -16.69 2.48 -5.87
C ASP A 12 -16.40 3.61 -4.87
N PHE A 13 -17.40 4.44 -4.59
CA PHE A 13 -17.31 5.51 -3.61
C PHE A 13 -18.43 5.40 -2.55
N PRO A 14 -18.21 5.76 -1.26
CA PRO A 14 -19.21 5.51 -0.22
C PRO A 14 -20.54 6.26 -0.40
N PHE A 15 -20.49 7.46 -0.99
CA PHE A 15 -21.63 8.34 -1.23
C PHE A 15 -21.51 8.97 -2.62
N GLN A 16 -22.48 9.77 -3.07
CA GLN A 16 -22.38 10.44 -4.36
C GLN A 16 -21.27 11.50 -4.31
N PRO A 17 -20.18 11.35 -5.10
CA PRO A 17 -19.03 12.25 -4.99
C PRO A 17 -19.34 13.64 -5.53
N TYR A 18 -18.88 14.66 -4.81
CA TYR A 18 -18.93 16.06 -5.26
C TYR A 18 -18.04 16.27 -6.49
N GLN A 19 -18.32 17.32 -7.26
CA GLN A 19 -17.56 17.64 -8.48
C GLN A 19 -16.06 17.80 -8.19
N CYS A 20 -15.69 18.54 -7.14
CA CYS A 20 -14.29 18.72 -6.74
C CYS A 20 -13.61 17.40 -6.32
N GLN A 21 -14.37 16.44 -5.77
CA GLN A 21 -13.86 15.11 -5.45
C GLN A 21 -13.59 14.32 -6.73
N GLN A 22 -14.50 14.37 -7.70
CA GLN A 22 -14.32 13.72 -9.01
C GLN A 22 -13.09 14.27 -9.74
N GLU A 23 -12.90 15.59 -9.73
CA GLU A 23 -11.71 16.24 -10.30
C GLU A 23 -10.42 15.78 -9.60
N TYR A 24 -10.41 15.76 -8.26
CA TYR A 24 -9.27 15.27 -7.49
C TYR A 24 -8.95 13.81 -7.82
N MET A 25 -9.96 12.94 -7.83
CA MET A 25 -9.82 11.52 -8.18
C MET A 25 -9.32 11.34 -9.62
N GLY A 26 -9.82 12.13 -10.57
CA GLY A 26 -9.35 12.13 -11.96
C GLY A 26 -7.87 12.47 -12.08
N LYS A 27 -7.38 13.46 -11.31
CA LYS A 27 -5.96 13.81 -11.26
C LYS A 27 -5.08 12.73 -10.62
N VAL A 28 -5.57 12.06 -9.57
CA VAL A 28 -4.88 10.89 -8.99
C VAL A 28 -4.72 9.79 -10.05
N LEU A 29 -5.79 9.44 -10.78
CA LEU A 29 -5.72 8.41 -11.84
C LEU A 29 -4.78 8.80 -12.96
N GLU A 30 -4.82 10.07 -13.39
CA GLU A 30 -3.91 10.61 -14.40
C GLU A 30 -2.44 10.41 -13.98
N CYS A 31 -2.07 10.77 -12.76
CA CYS A 31 -0.71 10.57 -12.24
C CYS A 31 -0.31 9.09 -12.21
N LEU A 32 -1.20 8.22 -11.75
CA LEU A 32 -0.96 6.77 -11.67
C LEU A 32 -0.78 6.13 -13.05
N GLN A 33 -1.64 6.46 -14.01
CA GLN A 33 -1.58 5.93 -15.37
C GLN A 33 -0.37 6.46 -16.15
N LYS A 34 -0.05 7.75 -16.01
CA LYS A 34 1.12 8.36 -16.66
C LYS A 34 2.44 8.06 -15.95
N LYS A 35 2.40 7.46 -14.76
CA LYS A 35 3.57 7.13 -13.92
C LYS A 35 4.40 8.37 -13.56
N VAL A 36 3.72 9.45 -13.25
CA VAL A 36 4.34 10.72 -12.86
C VAL A 36 4.03 11.05 -11.41
N ASN A 37 4.91 11.83 -10.79
CA ASN A 37 4.65 12.39 -9.47
C ASN A 37 3.61 13.50 -9.57
N GLY A 38 2.67 13.55 -8.64
CA GLY A 38 1.62 14.57 -8.57
C GLY A 38 1.68 15.32 -7.25
N ILE A 39 1.60 16.65 -7.31
CA ILE A 39 1.30 17.50 -6.16
C ILE A 39 -0.17 17.88 -6.28
N LEU A 40 -1.01 17.35 -5.39
CA LEU A 40 -2.47 17.50 -5.47
C LEU A 40 -2.99 18.28 -4.27
N GLU A 41 -3.48 19.49 -4.53
CA GLU A 41 -4.15 20.32 -3.55
C GLU A 41 -5.68 20.14 -3.61
N SER A 42 -6.33 20.36 -2.47
CA SER A 42 -7.79 20.42 -2.37
C SER A 42 -8.16 21.21 -1.11
N PRO A 43 -9.39 21.72 -0.97
CA PRO A 43 -9.81 22.36 0.28
C PRO A 43 -9.88 21.34 1.43
N THR A 44 -9.69 21.79 2.67
CA THR A 44 -9.91 20.94 3.85
C THR A 44 -11.39 20.58 3.98
N GLY A 45 -11.69 19.45 4.62
CA GLY A 45 -13.08 18.98 4.82
C GLY A 45 -13.74 18.33 3.59
N THR A 46 -13.05 18.24 2.45
CA THR A 46 -13.59 17.66 1.21
C THR A 46 -13.38 16.15 1.08
N GLY A 47 -12.93 15.46 2.13
CA GLY A 47 -12.73 14.01 2.12
C GLY A 47 -11.51 13.55 1.30
N LYS A 48 -10.44 14.35 1.22
CA LYS A 48 -9.22 14.04 0.45
C LYS A 48 -8.69 12.63 0.66
N THR A 49 -8.61 12.21 1.92
CA THR A 49 -8.15 10.88 2.32
C THR A 49 -9.02 9.80 1.70
N LEU A 50 -10.34 9.96 1.77
CA LEU A 50 -11.29 9.01 1.23
C LEU A 50 -11.21 8.94 -0.30
N CYS A 51 -11.13 10.09 -0.98
CA CYS A 51 -10.91 10.16 -2.42
C CYS A 51 -9.62 9.42 -2.82
N LEU A 52 -8.50 9.76 -2.17
CA LEU A 52 -7.21 9.15 -2.45
C LEU A 52 -7.22 7.62 -2.25
N LEU A 53 -7.81 7.14 -1.15
CA LEU A 53 -7.92 5.71 -0.88
C LEU A 53 -8.77 4.99 -1.93
N CYS A 54 -9.99 5.47 -2.19
CA CYS A 54 -10.90 4.82 -3.13
C CYS A 54 -10.30 4.78 -4.53
N THR A 55 -9.75 5.88 -5.02
CA THR A 55 -9.16 5.96 -6.35
C THR A 55 -7.93 5.06 -6.50
N THR A 56 -7.02 5.07 -5.53
CA THR A 56 -5.79 4.27 -5.62
C THR A 56 -6.10 2.77 -5.53
N LEU A 57 -7.09 2.38 -4.72
CA LEU A 57 -7.52 0.99 -4.59
C LEU A 57 -8.27 0.52 -5.84
N ALA A 58 -9.18 1.34 -6.38
CA ALA A 58 -9.87 1.07 -7.64
C ALA A 58 -8.88 0.85 -8.79
N TRP A 59 -7.90 1.73 -8.93
CA TRP A 59 -6.85 1.60 -9.95
C TRP A 59 -6.05 0.30 -9.77
N ARG A 60 -5.71 -0.06 -8.54
CA ARG A 60 -4.97 -1.30 -8.25
C ARG A 60 -5.79 -2.56 -8.54
N GLU A 61 -7.09 -2.54 -8.26
CA GLU A 61 -8.02 -3.63 -8.62
C GLU A 61 -8.16 -3.74 -10.14
N HIS A 62 -8.33 -2.61 -10.83
CA HIS A 62 -8.37 -2.56 -12.28
C HIS A 62 -7.09 -3.14 -12.91
N LEU A 63 -5.90 -2.78 -12.40
CA LEU A 63 -4.64 -3.37 -12.84
C LEU A 63 -4.59 -4.89 -12.63
N ARG A 64 -5.04 -5.36 -11.46
CA ARG A 64 -5.08 -6.79 -11.15
C ARG A 64 -5.96 -7.54 -12.14
N ASP A 65 -7.12 -7.00 -12.47
CA ASP A 65 -8.08 -7.61 -13.39
C ASP A 65 -7.51 -7.65 -14.80
N THR A 66 -6.89 -6.56 -15.28
CA THR A 66 -6.24 -6.51 -16.59
C THR A 66 -5.07 -7.50 -16.70
N ILE A 67 -4.20 -7.59 -15.69
CA ILE A 67 -3.10 -8.57 -15.66
C ILE A 67 -3.65 -10.00 -15.65
N SER A 68 -4.74 -10.25 -14.90
CA SER A 68 -5.35 -11.58 -14.81
C SER A 68 -5.99 -11.98 -16.15
N ALA A 69 -6.72 -11.07 -16.80
CA ALA A 69 -7.31 -11.28 -18.10
C ALA A 69 -6.25 -11.58 -19.17
N ARG A 70 -5.14 -10.84 -19.17
CA ARG A 70 -4.01 -11.06 -20.08
C ARG A 70 -3.37 -12.44 -19.89
N LYS A 71 -3.08 -12.84 -18.64
CA LYS A 71 -2.54 -14.17 -18.33
C LYS A 71 -3.48 -15.31 -18.77
N ILE A 72 -4.79 -15.10 -18.74
CA ILE A 72 -5.77 -16.07 -19.22
C ILE A 72 -5.72 -16.16 -20.75
N ALA A 73 -5.71 -15.02 -21.45
CA ALA A 73 -5.61 -14.99 -22.92
C ALA A 73 -4.33 -15.67 -23.44
N GLU A 74 -3.18 -15.41 -22.80
CA GLU A 74 -1.89 -16.02 -23.15
C GLU A 74 -1.89 -17.56 -22.95
N ARG A 75 -2.57 -18.07 -21.90
CA ARG A 75 -2.71 -19.53 -21.69
C ARG A 75 -3.55 -20.22 -22.76
N VAL A 76 -4.50 -19.52 -23.36
CA VAL A 76 -5.34 -20.06 -24.44
C VAL A 76 -4.56 -20.15 -25.77
N GLN A 77 -3.50 -19.35 -25.94
CA GLN A 77 -2.67 -19.31 -27.17
C GLN A 77 -1.45 -20.25 -27.17
N GLY A 78 -1.23 -21.05 -26.11
CA GLY A 78 -0.30 -22.19 -26.16
C GLY A 78 1.20 -21.90 -26.18
N GLU A 79 1.63 -20.63 -26.14
CA GLU A 79 3.04 -20.29 -26.01
C GLU A 79 3.48 -20.31 -24.53
N ARG A 80 4.07 -21.45 -24.12
CA ARG A 80 5.00 -21.46 -23.00
C ARG A 80 6.21 -20.63 -23.42
N PHE A 81 6.66 -19.64 -22.65
CA PHE A 81 8.07 -19.59 -22.22
C PHE A 81 8.36 -18.60 -21.08
N VAL A 82 9.30 -19.09 -20.25
CA VAL A 82 10.21 -18.51 -19.24
C VAL A 82 9.75 -17.31 -18.40
N GLY A 83 9.60 -17.62 -17.11
CA GLY A 83 9.62 -16.65 -16.03
C GLY A 83 10.87 -15.77 -16.12
N GLN A 84 10.65 -14.51 -16.43
CA GLN A 84 11.61 -13.47 -16.15
C GLN A 84 11.30 -12.97 -14.75
N ASP A 85 11.90 -13.64 -13.76
CA ASP A 85 12.20 -13.00 -12.47
C ASP A 85 13.07 -11.79 -12.80
N LEU A 86 12.52 -10.59 -12.71
CA LEU A 86 13.29 -9.39 -12.38
C LEU A 86 12.32 -8.26 -12.01
N SER A 87 12.45 -7.80 -10.77
CA SER A 87 11.97 -6.51 -10.31
C SER A 87 12.53 -5.39 -11.20
N SER A 88 11.85 -5.06 -12.30
CA SER A 88 12.26 -3.98 -13.18
C SER A 88 11.37 -2.76 -12.96
N TRP A 89 11.63 -2.08 -11.85
CA TRP A 89 11.29 -0.68 -11.75
C TRP A 89 12.33 0.07 -12.60
N GLY A 90 11.97 0.39 -13.84
CA GLY A 90 12.81 1.20 -14.72
C GLY A 90 13.26 0.48 -15.99
N ASN A 91 12.42 0.52 -17.02
CA ASN A 91 12.88 0.82 -18.37
C ASN A 91 11.90 1.85 -18.94
N ALA A 92 12.38 3.10 -19.05
CA ALA A 92 11.62 4.30 -19.43
C ALA A 92 11.39 4.39 -20.96
N THR A 93 11.11 3.26 -21.61
CA THR A 93 10.84 3.20 -23.05
C THR A 93 9.71 2.20 -23.33
N ALA A 94 8.54 2.44 -22.74
CA ALA A 94 7.31 1.81 -23.20
C ALA A 94 6.54 2.84 -24.03
N ALA A 95 6.38 2.52 -25.31
CA ALA A 95 5.65 3.28 -26.32
C ALA A 95 4.28 3.78 -25.83
N GLU A 96 3.79 4.87 -26.45
CA GLU A 96 2.53 5.60 -26.18
C GLU A 96 1.21 4.79 -26.25
N GLY A 97 1.25 3.45 -26.20
CA GLY A 97 0.11 2.59 -26.50
C GLY A 97 -0.64 1.99 -25.32
N ASP A 98 -0.04 1.76 -24.15
CA ASP A 98 -0.76 1.14 -23.03
C ASP A 98 -0.07 1.37 -21.67
N PRO A 99 -0.62 2.24 -20.80
CA PRO A 99 -0.04 2.51 -19.47
C PRO A 99 0.00 1.26 -18.57
N ILE A 100 -0.80 0.23 -18.85
CA ILE A 100 -0.94 -0.98 -18.04
C ILE A 100 0.16 -2.01 -18.36
N ALA A 101 0.68 -2.01 -19.59
CA ALA A 101 1.62 -3.02 -20.09
C ALA A 101 2.96 -3.11 -19.34
N CYS A 102 3.31 -2.14 -18.51
CA CYS A 102 4.57 -2.15 -17.74
C CYS A 102 4.48 -2.86 -16.37
N TYR A 103 3.27 -3.14 -15.87
CA TYR A 103 3.11 -3.77 -14.55
C TYR A 103 3.11 -5.29 -14.74
N SER A 104 4.25 -5.93 -14.50
CA SER A 104 4.35 -7.39 -14.41
C SER A 104 3.62 -7.93 -13.18
N ASP A 105 3.62 -7.15 -12.10
CA ASP A 105 3.02 -7.48 -10.80
C ASP A 105 2.11 -6.35 -10.28
N ILE A 106 1.20 -6.73 -9.38
CA ILE A 106 0.28 -5.80 -8.72
C ILE A 106 1.09 -4.90 -7.77
N PRO A 107 1.10 -3.57 -7.96
CA PRO A 107 1.90 -2.68 -7.12
C PRO A 107 1.43 -2.69 -5.66
N LYS A 108 2.37 -2.43 -4.75
CA LYS A 108 2.09 -2.21 -3.32
C LYS A 108 1.82 -0.72 -3.10
N ILE A 109 0.76 -0.41 -2.36
CA ILE A 109 0.41 0.96 -1.98
C ILE A 109 1.05 1.24 -0.62
N ILE A 110 1.82 2.32 -0.53
CA ILE A 110 2.40 2.80 0.72
C ILE A 110 1.74 4.13 1.05
N TYR A 111 1.05 4.19 2.19
CA TYR A 111 0.46 5.42 2.70
C TYR A 111 1.33 5.95 3.84
N ALA A 112 1.89 7.15 3.65
CA ALA A 112 2.69 7.83 4.67
C ALA A 112 1.89 8.97 5.29
N SER A 113 2.03 9.15 6.60
CA SER A 113 1.39 10.23 7.34
C SER A 113 2.33 10.79 8.41
N ARG A 114 2.09 12.02 8.87
CA ARG A 114 2.96 12.70 9.83
C ARG A 114 2.78 12.15 11.24
N THR A 115 1.56 11.76 11.61
CA THR A 115 1.25 11.25 12.96
C THR A 115 0.48 9.94 12.93
N HIS A 116 0.60 9.17 14.01
CA HIS A 116 -0.17 7.94 14.18
C HIS A 116 -1.67 8.19 14.33
N SER A 117 -2.08 9.32 14.91
CA SER A 117 -3.50 9.70 14.97
C SER A 117 -4.09 9.89 13.57
N GLN A 118 -3.33 10.46 12.63
CA GLN A 118 -3.74 10.56 11.23
C GLN A 118 -3.84 9.18 10.58
N LEU A 119 -2.91 8.26 10.85
CA LEU A 119 -3.00 6.88 10.35
C LEU A 119 -4.26 6.17 10.88
N THR A 120 -4.59 6.32 12.16
CA THR A 120 -5.81 5.75 12.74
C THR A 120 -7.06 6.28 12.05
N GLN A 121 -7.10 7.58 11.73
CA GLN A 121 -8.20 8.18 10.95
C GLN A 121 -8.27 7.58 9.54
N VAL A 122 -7.15 7.44 8.85
CA VAL A 122 -7.07 6.83 7.50
C VAL A 122 -7.58 5.39 7.52
N ILE A 123 -7.23 4.60 8.55
CA ILE A 123 -7.76 3.24 8.71
C ILE A 123 -9.27 3.26 8.99
N GLY A 124 -9.77 4.23 9.75
CA GLY A 124 -11.20 4.47 9.94
C GLY A 124 -11.92 4.74 8.61
N GLU A 125 -11.38 5.64 7.79
CA GLU A 125 -11.90 5.95 6.45
C GLU A 125 -11.86 4.72 5.54
N LEU A 126 -10.77 3.96 5.55
CA LEU A 126 -10.65 2.74 4.74
C LEU A 126 -11.76 1.73 5.08
N ARG A 127 -12.11 1.58 6.36
CA ARG A 127 -13.20 0.69 6.80
C ARG A 127 -14.58 1.14 6.31
N ASN A 128 -14.74 2.42 6.00
CA ASN A 128 -15.97 2.99 5.43
C ASN A 128 -16.08 2.78 3.92
N THR A 129 -15.10 2.14 3.27
CA THR A 129 -15.13 1.83 1.83
C THR A 129 -15.54 0.38 1.56
N SER A 130 -15.91 0.06 0.31
CA SER A 130 -16.16 -1.33 -0.14
C SER A 130 -14.86 -2.12 -0.31
N TYR A 131 -13.73 -1.43 -0.46
CA TYR A 131 -12.43 -2.06 -0.70
C TYR A 131 -11.93 -2.81 0.53
N ARG A 132 -11.39 -4.01 0.32
CA ARG A 132 -10.83 -4.87 1.38
C ARG A 132 -9.40 -5.33 1.07
N PRO A 133 -8.43 -4.41 0.96
CA PRO A 133 -7.04 -4.77 0.75
C PRO A 133 -6.45 -5.47 1.99
N ARG A 134 -5.39 -6.26 1.80
CA ARG A 134 -4.51 -6.67 2.90
C ARG A 134 -3.69 -5.46 3.34
N VAL A 135 -3.83 -5.07 4.61
CA VAL A 135 -3.19 -3.87 5.19
C VAL A 135 -2.24 -4.27 6.30
N CYS A 136 -1.13 -3.56 6.41
CA CYS A 136 -0.23 -3.60 7.56
C CYS A 136 0.07 -2.17 7.98
N VAL A 137 -0.09 -1.87 9.27
CA VAL A 137 0.25 -0.56 9.85
C VAL A 137 1.61 -0.70 10.52
N LEU A 138 2.56 0.15 10.13
CA LEU A 138 3.88 0.22 10.72
C LEU A 138 3.92 1.31 11.78
N GLY A 139 4.69 1.09 12.85
CA GLY A 139 4.83 2.05 13.94
C GLY A 139 6.02 1.76 14.85
N SER A 140 6.30 2.69 15.76
CA SER A 140 7.43 2.60 16.66
C SER A 140 7.28 1.46 17.68
N ARG A 141 8.38 1.12 18.34
CA ARG A 141 8.38 0.11 19.42
C ARG A 141 7.49 0.54 20.60
N GLU A 142 7.34 1.83 20.85
CA GLU A 142 6.44 2.33 21.91
C GLU A 142 5.00 1.86 21.72
N GLN A 143 4.55 1.77 20.47
CA GLN A 143 3.17 1.45 20.15
C GLN A 143 2.95 -0.04 19.93
N LEU A 144 3.91 -0.73 19.30
CA LEU A 144 3.74 -2.10 18.83
C LEU A 144 4.49 -3.15 19.67
N CYS A 145 5.38 -2.75 20.58
CA CYS A 145 6.09 -3.72 21.42
C CYS A 145 5.13 -4.35 22.44
N ILE A 146 5.14 -5.68 22.49
CA ILE A 146 4.34 -6.48 23.44
C ILE A 146 5.17 -7.01 24.62
N HIS A 147 6.49 -6.83 24.60
CA HIS A 147 7.35 -7.31 25.68
C HIS A 147 7.19 -6.41 26.91
N PRO A 148 6.77 -6.94 28.08
CA PRO A 148 6.38 -6.13 29.24
C PRO A 148 7.50 -5.23 29.76
N GLU A 149 8.72 -5.75 29.93
CA GLU A 149 9.87 -4.95 30.41
C GLU A 149 10.30 -3.83 29.45
N VAL A 150 10.13 -4.04 28.13
CA VAL A 150 10.48 -3.05 27.12
C VAL A 150 9.39 -1.99 27.06
N LYS A 151 8.11 -2.41 27.00
CA LYS A 151 6.95 -1.52 26.92
C LYS A 151 6.82 -0.59 28.13
N LYS A 152 7.28 -1.03 29.31
CA LYS A 152 7.23 -0.24 30.56
C LYS A 152 8.18 0.96 30.55
N GLN A 153 9.20 0.99 29.69
CA GLN A 153 10.15 2.10 29.67
C GLN A 153 9.49 3.36 29.10
N GLU A 154 9.66 4.50 29.77
CA GLU A 154 9.06 5.78 29.34
C GLU A 154 9.83 6.46 28.20
N SER A 155 11.14 6.24 28.13
CA SER A 155 11.99 6.80 27.08
C SER A 155 12.10 5.87 25.87
N ASN A 156 11.81 6.43 24.69
CA ASN A 156 11.94 5.76 23.39
C ASN A 156 13.35 5.19 23.19
N HIS A 157 14.38 5.94 23.58
CA HIS A 157 15.77 5.51 23.48
C HIS A 157 16.03 4.28 24.37
N MET A 158 15.50 4.28 25.59
CA MET A 158 15.64 3.13 26.50
C MET A 158 14.88 1.91 26.00
N GLN A 159 13.67 2.09 25.45
CA GLN A 159 12.92 1.01 24.81
C GLN A 159 13.70 0.37 23.67
N ILE A 160 14.29 1.19 22.78
CA ILE A 160 15.08 0.71 21.65
C ILE A 160 16.32 -0.04 22.14
N HIS A 161 17.06 0.54 23.08
CA HIS A 161 18.26 -0.07 23.65
C HIS A 161 17.96 -1.42 24.32
N LEU A 162 16.96 -1.47 25.19
CA LEU A 162 16.58 -2.70 25.89
C LEU A 162 16.04 -3.76 24.92
N CYS A 163 15.24 -3.36 23.93
CA CYS A 163 14.77 -4.26 22.89
C CYS A 163 15.94 -4.87 22.12
N ARG A 164 16.91 -4.05 21.67
CA ARG A 164 18.11 -4.53 20.97
C ARG A 164 18.92 -5.48 21.85
N LYS A 165 19.17 -5.12 23.11
CA LYS A 165 19.86 -5.98 24.08
C LYS A 165 19.18 -7.34 24.25
N LYS A 166 17.85 -7.37 24.37
CA LYS A 166 17.08 -8.62 24.52
C LYS A 166 17.04 -9.46 23.25
N VAL A 167 17.03 -8.83 22.08
CA VAL A 167 17.11 -9.53 20.79
C VAL A 167 18.51 -10.15 20.59
N THR A 168 19.58 -9.39 20.83
CA THR A 168 20.96 -9.88 20.70
C THR A 168 21.26 -11.01 21.67
N SER A 169 20.80 -10.89 22.93
CA SER A 169 20.93 -11.97 23.93
C SER A 169 19.96 -13.14 23.72
N ARG A 170 19.12 -13.11 22.67
CA ARG A 170 18.04 -14.06 22.41
C ARG A 170 17.12 -14.30 23.63
N SER A 171 16.95 -13.30 24.48
CA SER A 171 16.08 -13.36 25.66
C SER A 171 14.65 -12.86 25.38
N CYS A 172 14.40 -12.25 24.21
CA CYS A 172 13.05 -11.84 23.81
C CYS A 172 12.26 -13.02 23.21
N HIS A 173 11.39 -13.64 23.99
CA HIS A 173 10.56 -14.76 23.54
C HIS A 173 9.71 -14.42 22.29
N PHE A 174 9.12 -13.22 22.26
CA PHE A 174 8.26 -12.78 21.15
C PHE A 174 9.01 -12.67 19.83
N TYR A 175 10.22 -12.09 19.85
CA TYR A 175 11.05 -11.97 18.65
C TYR A 175 11.53 -13.35 18.19
N ASN A 176 12.02 -14.18 19.11
CA ASN A 176 12.56 -15.51 18.79
C ASN A 176 11.51 -16.43 18.14
N ASN A 177 10.25 -16.36 18.60
CA ASN A 177 9.15 -17.13 18.03
C ASN A 177 8.84 -16.72 16.58
N VAL A 178 9.01 -15.44 16.23
CA VAL A 178 8.82 -14.95 14.85
C VAL A 178 10.04 -15.29 13.99
N ASP A 179 11.25 -15.07 14.49
CA ASP A 179 12.52 -15.34 13.80
C ASP A 179 12.66 -16.82 13.41
N GLY A 180 12.25 -17.73 14.30
CA GLY A 180 12.27 -19.17 14.03
C GLY A 180 11.20 -19.68 13.07
N LYS A 181 10.15 -18.89 12.79
CA LYS A 181 8.98 -19.35 12.01
C LYS A 181 8.90 -18.80 10.58
N ASN A 182 9.67 -17.75 10.21
CA ASN A 182 9.32 -17.03 8.98
C ASN A 182 10.50 -16.46 8.18
N SER A 183 10.94 -17.19 7.16
CA SER A 183 11.91 -16.73 6.14
C SER A 183 11.38 -15.58 5.29
N SER A 184 10.06 -15.52 5.06
CA SER A 184 9.39 -14.60 4.14
C SER A 184 9.08 -13.22 4.74
N LEU A 185 9.10 -13.09 6.08
CA LEU A 185 8.87 -11.81 6.80
C LEU A 185 10.13 -11.00 7.07
N LYS A 186 11.32 -11.55 6.80
CA LYS A 186 12.61 -10.83 7.00
C LYS A 186 12.66 -9.50 6.24
N LEU A 187 12.00 -9.42 5.08
CA LEU A 187 11.93 -8.19 4.26
C LEU A 187 11.02 -7.10 4.83
N LEU A 188 10.03 -7.45 5.66
CA LEU A 188 9.17 -6.48 6.34
C LEU A 188 9.83 -5.97 7.62
N LEU A 189 10.59 -6.81 8.31
CA LEU A 189 11.37 -6.42 9.50
C LEU A 189 12.48 -5.41 9.18
N SER A 190 13.07 -5.46 7.96
CA SER A 190 14.10 -4.49 7.55
C SER A 190 13.55 -3.09 7.24
N LEU A 191 12.30 -2.97 6.79
CA LEU A 191 11.64 -1.68 6.52
C LEU A 191 11.19 -0.96 7.81
N VAL A 192 11.04 -1.69 8.93
CA VAL A 192 10.72 -1.14 10.25
C VAL A 192 11.99 -0.86 11.09
N ALA A 193 13.17 -1.18 10.53
CA ALA A 193 14.46 -1.06 11.23
C ALA A 193 15.18 0.29 11.00
N TRP A 194 14.60 1.20 10.21
CA TRP A 194 15.06 2.58 10.06
C TRP A 194 14.34 3.51 11.05
#